data_AF-A0A415IM13-F1
#
_entry.id   AF-A0A415IM13-F1
#
_cell.length_a   1.000
_cell.length_b   1.000
_cell.length_c   1.000
_cell.angle_alpha   90.00
_cell.angle_beta   90.00
_cell.angle_gamma   90.00
#
_symmetry.space_group_name_H-M   'P 1'
#
loop_
_entity.id
_entity.type
_entity.pdbx_description
1 polymer ?
#
loop_
_entity_poly.entity_id
_entity_poly.type
_entity_poly.pdbx_seq_one_letter_code
_entity_poly.pdbx_strand_id
1 'polypeptide(L)'
;MELFLRSILDHLCHIFSTFYGWLVALLLLIFNFFAPAYYPFLIVFILILVDLGWGIAVSLKKGDFAYSEAGRETCIKIAIYGCCLGSVYMIEHMFHPGITITSVAAAVAGACEVWSFSASMLIIYPKMPFLRIFRAQLRGEMEKKLGRSINTFLK
;
A
#
# COMPACT_ATOMS: atom_id res chain seq x y z
N MET A 1 17.98 27.65 30.00
CA MET A 1 18.07 26.18 29.89
C MET A 1 17.13 25.49 30.87
N GLU A 2 17.23 25.78 32.17
CA GLU A 2 16.31 25.32 33.24
C GLU A 2 14.81 25.57 32.95
N LEU A 3 14.43 26.79 32.55
CA LEU A 3 13.04 27.16 32.22
C LEU A 3 12.47 26.39 31.02
N PHE A 4 13.30 26.12 30.02
CA PHE A 4 12.92 25.35 28.83
C PHE A 4 12.71 23.87 29.16
N LEU A 5 13.61 23.29 29.97
CA LEU A 5 13.48 21.90 30.45
C LEU A 5 12.22 21.71 31.29
N ARG A 6 11.92 22.63 32.20
CA ARG A 6 10.68 22.59 33.01
C ARG A 6 9.42 22.69 32.16
N SER A 7 9.41 23.59 31.18
CA SER A 7 8.28 23.71 30.25
C SER A 7 8.05 22.44 29.42
N ILE A 8 9.11 21.78 28.94
CA ILE A 8 8.98 20.49 28.25
C ILE A 8 8.46 19.40 29.20
N LEU A 9 8.98 19.35 30.43
CA LEU A 9 8.56 18.37 31.45
C LEU A 9 7.08 18.53 31.82
N ASP A 10 6.62 19.76 32.00
CA ASP A 10 5.22 20.04 32.32
C ASP A 10 4.29 19.65 31.16
N HIS A 11 4.68 19.94 29.91
CA HIS A 11 3.92 19.50 28.74
C HIS A 11 3.90 17.97 28.58
N LEU A 12 5.02 17.29 28.84
CA LEU A 12 5.08 15.82 28.83
C LEU A 12 4.20 15.23 29.94
N CYS A 13 4.26 15.76 31.16
CA CYS A 13 3.39 15.33 32.26
C CYS A 13 1.91 15.52 31.93
N HIS A 14 1.55 16.63 31.26
CA HIS A 14 0.18 16.91 30.84
C HIS A 14 -0.30 15.97 29.71
N ILE A 15 0.62 15.51 28.85
CA ILE A 15 0.35 14.48 27.84
C ILE A 15 0.12 13.13 28.54
N PHE A 16 0.96 12.75 29.51
CA PHE A 16 0.79 11.49 30.25
C PHE A 16 -0.37 11.49 31.27
N SER A 17 -0.93 12.64 31.64
CA SER A 17 -2.07 12.73 32.56
C SER A 17 -3.43 12.68 31.87
N THR A 18 -3.48 12.80 30.54
CA THR A 18 -4.72 12.93 29.77
C THR A 18 -4.93 11.70 28.89
N PHE A 19 -6.17 11.19 28.80
CA PHE A 19 -6.51 10.06 27.91
C PHE A 19 -6.08 10.32 26.44
N TYR A 20 -6.28 11.55 25.94
CA TYR A 20 -5.84 11.96 24.62
C TYR A 20 -4.32 11.90 24.44
N GLY A 21 -3.55 12.22 25.48
CA GLY A 21 -2.09 12.16 25.38
C GLY A 21 -1.55 10.73 25.42
N TRP A 22 -2.22 9.81 26.12
CA TRP A 22 -1.95 8.37 25.98
C TRP A 22 -2.28 7.85 24.58
N LEU A 23 -3.38 8.29 23.98
CA LEU A 23 -3.74 7.93 22.60
C LEU A 23 -2.69 8.43 21.60
N VAL A 24 -2.23 9.67 21.75
CA VAL A 24 -1.15 10.24 20.91
C VAL A 24 0.16 9.50 21.15
N ALA A 25 0.52 9.19 22.39
CA ALA A 25 1.73 8.42 22.70
C ALA A 25 1.70 7.02 22.07
N LEU A 26 0.54 6.34 22.10
CA LEU A 26 0.35 5.05 21.45
C LEU A 26 0.49 5.15 19.92
N LEU A 27 -0.10 6.17 19.30
CA LEU A 27 0.06 6.42 17.87
C LEU A 27 1.52 6.69 17.51
N LEU A 28 2.22 7.54 18.26
CA LEU A 28 3.63 7.83 18.07
C LEU A 28 4.50 6.58 18.22
N LEU A 29 4.19 5.71 19.18
CA LEU A 29 4.88 4.44 19.36
C LEU A 29 4.71 3.54 18.13
N ILE A 30 3.49 3.42 17.59
CA ILE A 30 3.22 2.66 16.37
C ILE A 30 3.99 3.26 15.19
N PHE A 31 3.90 4.58 14.97
CA PHE A 31 4.61 5.23 13.87
C PHE A 31 6.13 5.08 14.00
N ASN A 32 6.68 5.21 15.21
CA ASN A 32 8.11 5.02 15.44
C ASN A 32 8.55 3.57 15.22
N PHE A 33 7.69 2.60 15.52
CA PHE A 33 7.96 1.19 15.25
C PHE A 33 8.08 0.90 13.74
N PHE A 34 7.24 1.51 12.91
CA PHE A 34 7.28 1.37 11.46
C PHE A 34 8.21 2.37 10.74
N ALA A 35 8.70 3.39 11.45
CA ALA A 35 9.58 4.42 10.90
C ALA A 35 10.81 3.87 10.15
N PRO A 36 11.48 2.79 10.59
CA PRO A 36 12.61 2.22 9.86
C PRO A 36 12.24 1.68 8.46
N ALA A 37 11.00 1.24 8.27
CA ALA A 37 10.50 0.65 7.03
C ALA A 37 9.52 1.57 6.28
N TYR A 38 9.50 2.87 6.55
CA TYR A 38 8.50 3.78 5.96
C TYR A 38 8.49 3.78 4.42
N TYR A 39 9.64 3.58 3.80
CA TYR A 39 9.80 3.72 2.35
C TYR A 39 9.06 2.63 1.54
N PRO A 40 9.22 1.32 1.83
CA PRO A 40 8.40 0.25 1.24
C PRO A 40 6.89 0.47 1.36
N PHE A 41 6.41 0.84 2.55
CA PHE A 41 4.98 1.06 2.80
C PHE A 41 4.44 2.26 2.02
N LEU A 42 5.22 3.36 1.97
CA LEU A 42 4.84 4.57 1.25
C LEU A 42 4.71 4.32 -0.26
N ILE A 43 5.66 3.57 -0.86
CA ILE A 43 5.60 3.26 -2.29
C ILE A 43 4.33 2.47 -2.63
N VAL A 44 4.04 1.40 -1.88
CA VAL A 44 2.85 0.58 -2.14
C VAL A 44 1.59 1.39 -1.94
N PHE A 45 1.53 2.25 -0.92
CA PHE A 45 0.41 3.15 -0.70
C PHE A 45 0.19 4.12 -1.87
N ILE A 46 1.26 4.74 -2.40
CA ILE A 46 1.17 5.61 -3.57
C ILE A 46 0.65 4.84 -4.80
N LEU A 47 1.12 3.60 -5.02
CA LEU A 47 0.68 2.78 -6.15
C LEU A 47 -0.81 2.43 -6.06
N ILE A 48 -1.32 2.13 -4.85
CA ILE A 48 -2.76 1.92 -4.62
C ILE A 48 -3.55 3.19 -4.96
N LEU A 49 -3.06 4.39 -4.60
CA LEU A 49 -3.73 5.65 -4.94
C LEU A 49 -3.72 5.93 -6.46
N VAL A 50 -2.63 5.59 -7.15
CA VAL A 50 -2.55 5.68 -8.61
C VAL A 50 -3.55 4.73 -9.26
N ASP A 51 -3.69 3.51 -8.73
CA ASP A 51 -4.69 2.54 -9.20
C ASP A 51 -6.12 3.04 -8.98
N LEU A 52 -6.43 3.60 -7.80
CA LEU A 52 -7.72 4.25 -7.53
C LEU A 52 -8.00 5.38 -8.54
N GLY A 53 -7.01 6.25 -8.80
CA GLY A 53 -7.14 7.35 -9.75
C GLY A 53 -7.48 6.87 -11.16
N TRP A 54 -6.77 5.83 -11.65
CA TRP A 54 -7.07 5.23 -12.95
C TRP A 54 -8.39 4.47 -12.96
N GLY A 55 -8.76 3.80 -11.86
CA GLY A 55 -10.06 3.14 -11.70
C GLY A 55 -11.21 4.14 -11.84
N ILE A 56 -11.15 5.26 -11.13
CA ILE A 56 -12.13 6.35 -11.24
C ILE A 56 -12.19 6.91 -12.67
N ALA A 57 -11.05 7.14 -13.30
CA ALA A 57 -11.00 7.65 -14.67
C ALA A 57 -11.66 6.70 -15.69
N VAL A 58 -11.52 5.38 -15.49
CA VAL A 58 -12.22 4.37 -16.30
C VAL A 58 -13.73 4.42 -16.07
N SER A 59 -14.16 4.50 -14.81
CA SER A 59 -15.57 4.57 -14.44
C SER A 59 -16.26 5.80 -15.05
N LEU A 60 -15.61 6.96 -14.97
CA LEU A 60 -16.07 8.19 -15.61
C LEU A 60 -16.20 8.04 -17.13
N LYS A 61 -15.24 7.40 -17.79
CA LYS A 61 -15.28 7.15 -19.24
C LYS A 61 -16.42 6.19 -19.65
N LYS A 62 -16.79 5.26 -18.77
CA LYS A 62 -17.89 4.30 -19.01
C LYS A 62 -19.27 4.86 -18.64
N GLY A 63 -19.34 5.98 -17.90
CA GLY A 63 -20.58 6.59 -17.45
C GLY A 63 -21.21 5.92 -16.23
N ASP A 64 -20.47 5.03 -15.55
CA ASP A 64 -20.96 4.28 -14.38
C ASP A 64 -20.64 5.03 -13.07
N PHE A 65 -21.61 5.07 -12.15
CA PHE A 65 -21.43 5.57 -10.78
C PHE A 65 -20.66 4.57 -9.91
N ALA A 66 -19.39 4.33 -10.23
CA ALA A 66 -18.54 3.36 -9.54
C ALA A 66 -17.61 3.99 -8.46
N TYR A 67 -17.90 5.23 -8.02
CA TYR A 67 -17.12 5.89 -6.96
C TYR A 67 -17.15 5.13 -5.63
N SER A 68 -18.30 4.56 -5.26
CA SER A 68 -18.43 3.80 -4.02
C SER A 68 -17.72 2.43 -4.08
N GLU A 69 -17.67 1.82 -5.25
CA GLU A 69 -17.05 0.50 -5.43
C GLU A 69 -15.53 0.62 -5.50
N ALA A 70 -15.00 1.57 -6.28
CA ALA A 70 -13.57 1.84 -6.36
C ALA A 70 -12.95 2.23 -5.00
N GLY A 71 -13.67 3.02 -4.19
CA GLY A 71 -13.24 3.36 -2.84
C GLY A 71 -13.20 2.13 -1.92
N ARG A 72 -14.21 1.25 -1.97
CA ARG A 72 -14.26 0.03 -1.16
C ARG A 72 -13.12 -0.92 -1.50
N GLU A 73 -12.87 -1.16 -2.79
CA GLU A 73 -11.75 -1.99 -3.25
C GLU A 73 -10.40 -1.43 -2.77
N THR A 74 -10.24 -0.11 -2.80
CA THR A 74 -9.03 0.56 -2.28
C THR A 74 -8.86 0.35 -0.78
N CYS A 75 -9.93 0.49 0.01
CA CYS A 75 -9.89 0.22 1.46
C CYS A 75 -9.48 -1.23 1.75
N ILE A 76 -10.00 -2.18 0.97
CA ILE A 76 -9.64 -3.60 1.09
C ILE A 76 -8.16 -3.82 0.71
N LYS A 77 -7.68 -3.22 -0.37
CA LYS A 77 -6.25 -3.28 -0.77
C LYS A 77 -5.33 -2.73 0.32
N ILE A 78 -5.66 -1.57 0.88
CA ILE A 78 -4.90 -0.95 1.98
C ILE A 78 -4.88 -1.90 3.19
N ALA A 79 -6.01 -2.50 3.55
CA ALA A 79 -6.08 -3.45 4.66
C ALA A 79 -5.24 -4.71 4.41
N ILE A 80 -5.36 -5.33 3.24
CA ILE A 80 -4.64 -6.57 2.89
C ILE A 80 -3.13 -6.31 2.81
N TYR A 81 -2.69 -5.30 2.07
CA TYR A 81 -1.27 -4.99 1.95
C TYR A 81 -0.69 -4.46 3.25
N GLY A 82 -1.44 -3.66 4.01
CA GLY A 82 -1.04 -3.19 5.33
C GLY A 82 -0.81 -4.35 6.31
N CYS A 83 -1.75 -5.28 6.41
CA CYS A 83 -1.61 -6.47 7.26
C CYS A 83 -0.47 -7.39 6.79
N CYS A 84 -0.33 -7.60 5.48
CA CYS A 84 0.70 -8.46 4.91
C CYS A 84 2.10 -7.88 5.12
N LEU A 85 2.35 -6.64 4.70
CA LEU A 85 3.63 -5.97 4.89
C LEU A 85 3.94 -5.74 6.37
N GLY A 86 2.92 -5.39 7.16
CA GLY A 86 3.05 -5.24 8.61
C GLY A 86 3.53 -6.51 9.30
N SER A 87 2.92 -7.65 8.99
CA SER A 87 3.34 -8.94 9.57
C SER A 87 4.74 -9.37 9.10
N VAL A 88 5.07 -9.19 7.82
CA VAL A 88 6.42 -9.46 7.30
C VAL A 88 7.47 -8.59 8.01
N TYR A 89 7.20 -7.31 8.20
CA TYR A 89 8.09 -6.39 8.90
C TYR A 89 8.29 -6.79 10.37
N MET A 90 7.22 -7.17 11.06
CA MET A 90 7.31 -7.65 12.44
C MET A 90 8.18 -8.91 12.56
N ILE A 91 8.04 -9.84 11.61
CA ILE A 91 8.87 -11.05 11.55
C ILE A 91 10.34 -10.68 11.27
N GLU A 92 10.59 -9.82 10.28
CA GLU A 92 11.94 -9.35 9.96
C GLU A 92 12.64 -8.72 11.18
N HIS A 93 11.90 -7.91 11.94
CA HIS A 93 12.39 -7.27 13.16
C HIS A 93 12.78 -8.26 14.26
N MET A 94 12.21 -9.48 14.27
CA MET A 94 12.60 -10.53 15.21
C MET A 94 13.93 -11.21 14.86
N PHE A 95 14.28 -11.31 13.56
CA PHE A 95 15.36 -12.17 13.10
C PHE A 95 16.71 -11.47 12.84
N HIS A 96 16.74 -10.16 12.58
CA HIS A 96 17.88 -9.20 12.66
C HIS A 96 17.68 -8.04 11.65
N PRO A 97 18.18 -6.81 11.93
CA PRO A 97 17.92 -5.60 11.13
C PRO A 97 18.64 -5.52 9.76
N GLY A 98 19.12 -6.64 9.22
CA GLY A 98 19.92 -6.69 7.98
C GLY A 98 19.26 -7.41 6.80
N ILE A 99 18.08 -8.01 6.99
CA ILE A 99 17.44 -8.83 5.95
C ILE A 99 16.30 -8.05 5.32
N THR A 100 16.48 -7.47 4.14
CA THR A 100 15.45 -6.64 3.45
C THR A 100 14.27 -7.44 2.87
N ILE A 101 13.57 -8.24 3.67
CA ILE A 101 12.42 -9.05 3.23
C ILE A 101 11.20 -8.16 2.96
N THR A 102 10.97 -7.16 3.80
CA THR A 102 9.85 -6.21 3.68
C THR A 102 9.91 -5.45 2.36
N SER A 103 11.11 -5.06 1.92
CA SER A 103 11.32 -4.41 0.63
C SER A 103 10.98 -5.32 -0.55
N VAL A 104 11.32 -6.61 -0.46
CA VAL A 104 10.96 -7.60 -1.49
C VAL A 104 9.45 -7.84 -1.52
N ALA A 105 8.83 -8.00 -0.36
CA ALA A 105 7.37 -8.14 -0.25
C ALA A 105 6.65 -6.91 -0.82
N ALA A 106 7.15 -5.70 -0.52
CA ALA A 106 6.62 -4.46 -1.07
C ALA A 106 6.84 -4.34 -2.57
N ALA A 107 7.96 -4.82 -3.11
CA ALA A 107 8.18 -4.87 -4.56
C ALA A 107 7.19 -5.80 -5.27
N VAL A 108 6.86 -6.95 -4.67
CA VAL A 108 5.84 -7.86 -5.19
C VAL A 108 4.45 -7.22 -5.14
N ALA A 109 4.08 -6.62 -4.00
CA ALA A 109 2.82 -5.89 -3.87
C ALA A 109 2.73 -4.73 -4.88
N GLY A 110 3.81 -3.98 -5.06
CA GLY A 110 3.90 -2.91 -6.04
C GLY A 110 3.76 -3.43 -7.48
N ALA A 111 4.33 -4.57 -7.81
CA ALA A 111 4.14 -5.21 -9.12
C ALA A 111 2.67 -5.62 -9.35
N CYS A 112 1.96 -6.10 -8.32
CA CYS A 112 0.53 -6.36 -8.39
C CYS A 112 -0.29 -5.09 -8.66
N GLU A 113 0.07 -3.97 -8.04
CA GLU A 113 -0.62 -2.69 -8.31
C GLU A 113 -0.30 -2.13 -9.69
N VAL A 114 0.95 -2.24 -10.16
CA VAL A 114 1.32 -1.91 -11.55
C VAL A 114 0.52 -2.72 -12.55
N TRP A 115 0.33 -4.01 -12.27
CA TRP A 115 -0.53 -4.86 -13.07
C TRP A 115 -1.98 -4.36 -13.07
N SER A 116 -2.53 -4.06 -11.89
CA SER A 116 -3.89 -3.57 -11.70
C SER A 116 -4.15 -2.29 -12.51
N PHE A 117 -3.36 -1.23 -12.32
CA PHE A 117 -3.65 0.05 -12.98
C PHE A 117 -3.32 0.02 -14.47
N SER A 118 -2.39 -0.84 -14.91
CA SER A 118 -2.11 -1.03 -16.34
C SER A 118 -3.35 -1.53 -17.10
N ALA A 119 -4.23 -2.28 -16.43
CA ALA A 119 -5.50 -2.71 -16.99
C ALA A 119 -6.45 -1.53 -17.19
N SER A 120 -6.58 -0.69 -16.18
CA SER A 120 -7.39 0.53 -16.22
C SER A 120 -6.88 1.50 -17.31
N MET A 121 -5.57 1.67 -17.42
CA MET A 121 -4.96 2.54 -18.42
C MET A 121 -5.21 2.07 -19.86
N LEU A 122 -5.21 0.76 -20.13
CA LEU A 122 -5.52 0.19 -21.44
C LEU A 122 -6.97 0.39 -21.87
N ILE A 123 -7.91 0.50 -20.92
CA ILE A 123 -9.32 0.81 -21.23
C ILE A 123 -9.44 2.27 -21.72
N ILE A 124 -8.65 3.18 -21.14
CA ILE A 124 -8.65 4.58 -21.54
C ILE A 124 -7.87 4.77 -22.85
N TYR A 125 -6.68 4.18 -22.96
CA TYR A 125 -5.76 4.33 -24.10
C TYR A 125 -5.43 2.98 -24.76
N PRO A 126 -6.36 2.39 -25.55
CA PRO A 126 -6.22 1.05 -26.11
C PRO A 126 -5.13 0.93 -27.19
N LYS A 127 -4.65 2.06 -27.75
CA LYS A 127 -3.64 2.09 -28.81
C LYS A 127 -2.20 2.04 -28.29
N MET A 128 -1.95 2.00 -26.98
CA MET A 128 -0.59 1.97 -26.44
C MET A 128 0.08 0.59 -26.63
N PRO A 129 1.11 0.46 -27.49
CA PRO A 129 1.71 -0.82 -27.81
C PRO A 129 2.52 -1.40 -26.64
N PHE A 130 3.23 -0.55 -25.89
CA PHE A 130 4.05 -0.97 -24.74
C PHE A 130 3.24 -1.70 -23.67
N LEU A 131 2.12 -1.11 -23.24
CA LEU A 131 1.26 -1.68 -22.20
C LEU A 131 0.58 -2.98 -22.65
N ARG A 132 0.23 -3.09 -23.94
CA ARG A 132 -0.35 -4.33 -24.49
C ARG A 132 0.65 -5.47 -24.47
N ILE A 133 1.90 -5.22 -24.90
CA ILE A 133 2.96 -6.23 -24.91
C ILE A 133 3.33 -6.63 -23.48
N PHE A 134 3.52 -5.64 -22.60
CA PHE A 134 3.82 -5.86 -21.19
C PHE A 134 2.77 -6.75 -20.51
N ARG A 135 1.48 -6.45 -20.74
CA ARG A 135 0.38 -7.27 -20.20
C ARG A 135 0.30 -8.66 -20.83
N ALA A 136 0.50 -8.78 -22.14
CA ALA A 136 0.48 -10.08 -22.81
C ALA A 136 1.61 -11.01 -22.31
N GLN A 137 2.81 -10.47 -22.08
CA GLN A 137 3.96 -11.23 -21.61
C GLN A 137 3.76 -11.76 -20.18
N LEU A 138 3.34 -10.89 -19.26
CA LEU A 138 3.06 -11.30 -17.87
C LEU A 138 1.89 -12.27 -17.77
N ARG A 139 0.86 -12.12 -18.61
CA ARG A 139 -0.24 -13.09 -18.72
C ARG A 139 0.28 -14.46 -19.17
N GLY A 140 1.11 -14.48 -20.21
CA GLY A 140 1.72 -15.71 -20.73
C GLY A 140 2.62 -16.40 -19.71
N GLU A 141 3.43 -15.64 -18.97
CA GLU A 141 4.30 -16.17 -17.90
C GLU A 141 3.49 -16.73 -16.73
N MET A 142 2.43 -16.05 -16.31
CA MET A 142 1.55 -16.54 -15.24
C MET A 142 0.77 -17.80 -15.67
N GLU A 143 0.23 -17.85 -16.89
CA GLU A 143 -0.47 -19.05 -17.41
C GLU A 143 0.49 -20.25 -17.53
N LYS A 144 1.74 -20.00 -17.95
CA LYS A 144 2.80 -21.02 -18.03
C LYS A 144 3.21 -21.56 -16.66
N LYS A 145 3.23 -20.72 -15.61
CA LYS A 145 3.64 -21.11 -14.25
C LYS A 145 2.50 -21.71 -13.42
N LEU A 146 1.27 -21.27 -13.61
CA LEU A 146 0.10 -21.80 -12.89
C LEU A 146 -0.54 -23.02 -13.58
N GLY A 147 -0.23 -23.28 -14.85
CA GLY A 147 -0.83 -24.38 -15.62
C GLY A 147 -2.35 -24.27 -15.79
N ARG A 148 -2.93 -23.10 -15.53
CA ARG A 148 -4.36 -22.80 -15.60
C ARG A 148 -4.56 -21.40 -16.18
N SER A 149 -5.66 -21.20 -16.92
CA SER A 149 -5.99 -19.88 -17.47
C SER A 149 -6.28 -18.88 -16.34
N ILE A 150 -5.72 -17.67 -16.43
CA ILE A 150 -5.88 -16.62 -15.41
C ILE A 150 -7.32 -16.13 -15.30
N ASN A 151 -8.17 -16.39 -16.30
CA ASN A 151 -9.59 -16.05 -16.29
C ASN A 151 -10.36 -16.67 -15.11
N THR A 152 -9.82 -17.69 -14.45
CA THR A 152 -10.46 -18.33 -13.29
C THR A 152 -10.26 -17.52 -11.99
N PHE A 153 -9.26 -16.65 -11.92
CA PHE A 153 -8.90 -15.89 -10.70
C PHE A 153 -9.31 -14.41 -10.73
N LEU A 154 -9.62 -13.87 -11.91
CA LEU A 154 -9.97 -12.45 -12.12
C LEU A 154 -11.46 -12.27 -12.46
N LYS A 155 -12.35 -13.02 -11.81
CA LYS A 155 -13.79 -12.84 -11.97
C LYS A 155 -14.29 -11.66 -11.14
#